data_AF-A0A356PBD4-F1
#
_entry.id   AF-A0A356PBD4-F1
#
_cell.length_a   1.000
_cell.length_b   1.000
_cell.length_c   1.000
_cell.angle_alpha   90.00
_cell.angle_beta   90.00
_cell.angle_gamma   90.00
#
_symmetry.space_group_name_H-M   'P 1'
#
loop_
_entity.id
_entity.type
_entity.pdbx_description
1 polymer ?
#
loop_
_entity_poly.entity_id
_entity_poly.type
_entity_poly.pdbx_seq_one_letter_code
_entity_poly.pdbx_strand_id
1 'polypeptide(L)' 'MERIGYAPIDGMGPIKEYNAASDKLILDGTNGNFITLKKDFFVVMFPEDAHQPRVAAGEPMPVKKIIIKIPA' A
#
# COMPACT_ATOMS: atom_id res chain seq x y z
N MET A 1 2.08 -6.86 -14.05
CA MET A 1 1.95 -5.49 -13.51
C MET A 1 1.20 -5.57 -12.19
N GLU A 2 1.34 -4.59 -11.32
CA GLU A 2 0.58 -4.52 -10.06
C GLU A 2 -0.06 -3.14 -9.94
N ARG A 3 -1.29 -3.07 -9.42
CA ARG A 3 -1.87 -1.82 -8.93
C ARG A 3 -1.67 -1.72 -7.42
N ILE A 4 -1.38 -0.52 -6.95
CA ILE A 4 -1.36 -0.18 -5.53
C ILE A 4 -2.42 0.88 -5.29
N GLY A 5 -3.39 0.56 -4.44
CA GLY A 5 -4.32 1.57 -3.91
C GLY A 5 -3.57 2.53 -3.01
N TYR A 6 -3.87 3.82 -3.10
CA TYR A 6 -3.19 4.89 -2.40
C TYR A 6 -4.17 5.98 -1.96
N ALA A 7 -4.01 6.46 -0.73
CA ALA A 7 -4.62 7.69 -0.23
C ALA A 7 -3.83 8.24 0.97
N PRO A 8 -3.90 9.56 1.23
CA PRO A 8 -3.54 10.10 2.54
C PRO A 8 -4.37 9.43 3.65
N ILE A 9 -3.77 9.21 4.83
CA ILE A 9 -4.41 8.55 5.97
C ILE A 9 -5.54 9.38 6.61
N ASP A 10 -5.58 10.68 6.35
CA ASP A 10 -6.56 11.60 6.93
C ASP A 10 -8.01 11.17 6.65
N GLY A 11 -8.78 10.97 7.72
CA GLY A 11 -10.19 10.58 7.64
C GLY A 11 -10.43 9.07 7.55
N MET A 12 -9.38 8.23 7.59
CA MET A 12 -9.53 6.78 7.69
C MET A 12 -9.59 6.31 9.15
N GLY A 13 -10.47 5.34 9.42
CA GLY A 13 -10.63 4.70 10.72
C GLY A 13 -9.74 3.45 10.85
N PRO A 14 -9.07 3.24 11.99
CA PRO A 14 -8.34 1.99 12.21
C PRO A 14 -9.32 0.82 12.38
N ILE A 15 -9.14 -0.24 11.59
CA ILE A 15 -9.87 -1.51 11.77
C ILE A 15 -9.31 -2.27 12.98
N LYS A 16 -8.03 -2.06 13.28
CA LYS A 16 -7.31 -2.65 14.41
C LYS A 16 -6.33 -1.65 14.99
N GLU A 17 -5.97 -1.84 16.25
CA GLU A 17 -4.89 -1.09 16.89
C GLU A 17 -3.56 -1.27 16.15
N TYR A 18 -2.71 -0.25 16.27
CA TYR A 18 -1.36 -0.28 15.75
C TYR A 18 -0.56 -1.44 16.34
N ASN A 19 0.15 -2.19 15.50
CA ASN A 19 1.00 -3.30 15.91
C ASN A 19 2.48 -2.91 15.78
N ALA A 20 3.11 -2.63 16.91
CA ALA A 20 4.53 -2.24 16.98
C ALA A 20 5.50 -3.33 16.51
N ALA A 21 5.17 -4.61 16.70
CA ALA A 21 6.04 -5.71 16.27
C ALA A 21 6.11 -5.85 14.74
N SER A 22 5.03 -5.46 14.04
CA SER A 22 4.94 -5.51 12.58
C SER A 22 5.02 -4.14 11.90
N ASP A 23 5.20 -3.05 12.67
CA ASP A 23 5.21 -1.66 12.21
C ASP A 23 4.06 -1.35 11.24
N LYS A 24 2.82 -1.57 11.70
CA LYS A 24 1.64 -1.51 10.83
C LYS A 24 0.37 -1.11 11.56
N LEU A 25 -0.40 -0.24 10.92
CA LEU A 25 -1.80 0.06 11.21
C LEU A 25 -2.68 -0.44 10.06
N ILE A 26 -3.78 -1.15 10.35
CA ILE A 26 -4.75 -1.55 9.33
C ILE A 26 -5.91 -0.56 9.38
N LEU A 27 -6.21 0.06 8.24
CA LEU A 27 -7.20 1.11 8.11
C LEU A 27 -8.39 0.62 7.27
N ASP A 28 -9.55 1.22 7.51
CA ASP A 28 -10.66 1.21 6.56
C ASP A 28 -10.38 2.19 5.42
N GLY A 29 -11.17 2.11 4.35
CA GLY A 29 -11.00 3.00 3.22
C GLY A 29 -11.85 2.56 2.03
N THR A 30 -12.64 3.50 1.52
CA THR A 30 -13.48 3.31 0.32
C THR A 30 -13.04 4.22 -0.83
N ASN A 31 -12.27 5.27 -0.53
CA ASN A 31 -11.85 6.29 -1.49
C ASN A 31 -10.32 6.31 -1.58
N GLY A 32 -9.80 6.09 -2.79
CA GLY A 32 -8.37 6.13 -3.05
C GLY A 32 -8.08 6.11 -4.55
N ASN A 33 -6.87 6.54 -4.90
CA ASN A 33 -6.36 6.44 -6.25
C ASN A 33 -5.61 5.12 -6.43
N PHE A 34 -5.36 4.75 -7.68
CA PHE A 34 -4.54 3.59 -7.98
C PHE A 34 -3.33 3.97 -8.82
N ILE A 35 -2.17 3.54 -8.35
CA ILE A 35 -0.91 3.65 -9.07
C ILE A 35 -0.65 2.31 -9.76
N THR A 36 -0.37 2.33 -11.06
CA THR A 36 -0.02 1.11 -11.81
C THR A 36 1.49 0.99 -11.95
N LEU A 37 2.07 -0.01 -11.28
CA LEU A 37 3.50 -0.32 -11.35
C LEU A 37 3.79 -1.34 -12.45
N LYS A 38 4.73 -0.95 -13.31
CA LYS A 38 5.33 -1.81 -14.34
C LYS A 38 6.71 -2.29 -13.87
N LYS A 39 7.31 -3.17 -14.67
CA LYS A 39 8.70 -3.58 -14.44
C LYS A 39 9.59 -2.33 -14.38
N ASP A 40 10.55 -2.34 -13.45
CA ASP A 40 11.53 -1.27 -13.20
C ASP A 40 10.96 0.06 -12.66
N PHE A 41 9.68 0.09 -12.29
CA PHE A 41 9.07 1.21 -11.56
C PHE A 41 9.15 0.96 -10.05
N PHE A 42 9.22 2.04 -9.27
CA PHE A 42 9.10 1.99 -7.82
C PHE A 42 8.19 3.11 -7.31
N VAL A 43 7.73 2.95 -6.07
CA VAL A 43 6.98 3.96 -5.32
C VAL A 43 7.58 4.05 -3.93
N VAL A 44 7.63 5.26 -3.37
CA VAL A 44 8.00 5.52 -1.98
C VAL A 44 6.71 5.86 -1.25
N MET A 45 6.45 5.18 -0.14
CA MET A 45 5.28 5.41 0.72
C MET A 45 5.79 5.81 2.10
N PHE A 46 5.35 6.99 2.55
CA PHE A 46 5.63 7.52 3.89
C PHE A 46 4.64 6.94 4.93
N PRO A 47 4.88 7.14 6.25
CA PRO A 47 3.96 6.67 7.28
C PRO A 47 2.51 7.15 7.13
N GLU A 48 2.31 8.32 6.54
CA GLU A 48 1.00 8.95 6.31
C GLU A 48 0.30 8.46 5.03
N ASP A 49 0.97 7.63 4.23
CA ASP A 49 0.46 7.08 2.98
C ASP A 49 -0.21 5.72 3.20
N ALA A 50 -1.53 5.73 3.37
CA ALA A 50 -2.32 4.51 3.37
C ALA A 50 -2.21 3.83 1.99
N HIS A 51 -1.82 2.56 1.98
CA HIS A 51 -1.61 1.84 0.73
C HIS A 51 -2.09 0.39 0.76
N GLN A 52 -2.69 -0.03 -0.35
CA GLN A 52 -3.21 -1.38 -0.57
C GLN A 52 -2.44 -2.05 -1.72
N PRO A 53 -1.41 -2.87 -1.42
CA PRO A 53 -0.71 -3.63 -2.44
C PRO A 53 -1.55 -4.83 -2.93
N ARG A 54 -1.03 -5.53 -3.95
CA ARG A 54 -1.58 -6.76 -4.55
C ARG A 54 -2.91 -6.58 -5.28
N VAL A 55 -3.20 -5.39 -5.80
CA VAL A 55 -4.37 -5.17 -6.65
C VAL A 55 -4.05 -5.59 -8.08
N ALA A 56 -4.93 -6.39 -8.69
CA ALA A 56 -4.74 -6.87 -10.05
C ALA A 56 -4.79 -5.71 -11.07
N ALA A 57 -3.90 -5.74 -12.05
CA ALA A 57 -3.88 -4.82 -13.18
C ALA A 57 -4.45 -5.53 -14.42
N GLY A 58 -5.76 -5.78 -14.41
CA GLY A 58 -6.42 -6.74 -15.30
C GLY A 58 -6.64 -8.05 -14.56
N GLU A 59 -6.25 -9.17 -15.17
CA GLU A 59 -6.37 -10.50 -14.54
C GLU A 59 -5.31 -10.73 -13.43
N PRO A 60 -5.66 -11.45 -12.35
CA PRO A 60 -4.70 -11.85 -11.33
C PRO A 60 -3.58 -12.71 -11.91
N MET A 61 -2.34 -12.36 -11.60
CA MET A 61 -1.16 -13.10 -12.03
C MET A 61 -0.05 -13.04 -10.98
N PRO A 62 0.90 -14.00 -10.99
CA PRO A 62 2.10 -13.91 -10.16
C PRO A 62 2.95 -12.68 -10.54
N VAL A 63 3.44 -11.96 -9.53
CA VAL A 63 4.36 -10.83 -9.68
C VAL A 63 5.52 -11.00 -8.69
N LYS A 64 6.74 -10.70 -9.12
CA LYS A 64 7.92 -10.65 -8.26
C LYS A 64 8.28 -9.19 -7.97
N LYS A 65 8.42 -8.86 -6.68
CA LYS A 65 8.82 -7.52 -6.21
C LYS A 65 9.62 -7.62 -4.91
N ILE A 66 10.19 -6.50 -4.51
CA ILE A 66 10.82 -6.32 -3.21
C ILE A 66 10.16 -5.13 -2.50
N ILE A 67 10.23 -5.12 -1.17
CA ILE A 67 9.85 -3.97 -0.33
C ILE A 67 11.09 -3.64 0.48
N ILE A 68 11.55 -2.39 0.39
CA ILE A 68 12.68 -1.88 1.17
C ILE A 68 12.08 -1.04 2.30
N LYS A 69 12.46 -1.33 3.54
CA LYS A 69 12.05 -0.56 4.73
C LYS A 69 13.23 0.31 5.15
N ILE A 70 12.98 1.61 5.29
CA ILE A 70 13.97 2.61 5.70
C ILE A 70 13.50 3.17 7.06
N PRO A 71 14.28 3.04 8.14
CA PRO A 71 13.94 3.65 9.43
C PRO A 71 13.88 5.18 9.32
N ALA A 72 13.03 5.80 10.14
CA ALA A 72 13.03 7.24 10.34
C ALA A 72 14.28 7.72 11.08
#